data_AF-A0A371G8A4-F1
#
_entry.id   AF-A0A371G8A4-F1
#
_cell.length_a   1.000
_cell.length_b   1.000
_cell.length_c   1.000
_cell.angle_alpha   90.00
_cell.angle_beta   90.00
_cell.angle_gamma   90.00
#
_symmetry.space_group_name_H-M   'P 1'
#
loop_
_entity.id
_entity.type
_entity.pdbx_description
1 polymer ?
#
loop_
_entity_poly.entity_id
_entity_poly.type
_entity_poly.pdbx_seq_one_letter_code
_entity_poly.pdbx_strand_id
1 'polypeptide(L)'
;MESTFHNDRRGRTTLDLHLFNQERRHIEASCTTNEVNENEKMERTKRLKVTDLFDIRQAKGENLKSYLTRFNNATIRINDPDQKLFVKAFQKGLRTGQFSDVLTLR
;
A
#
# COMPACT_ATOMS: atom_id res chain seq x y z
N MET A 1 21.89 19.51 8.36
CA MET A 1 22.96 19.85 7.39
C MET A 1 22.71 21.28 6.96
N GLU A 2 23.74 22.13 7.05
CA GLU A 2 23.64 23.58 6.96
C GLU A 2 23.23 24.05 5.55
N SER A 3 22.19 24.88 5.46
CA SER A 3 21.84 25.57 4.22
C SER A 3 22.81 26.73 4.01
N THR A 4 23.71 26.63 3.04
CA THR A 4 24.66 27.71 2.68
C THR A 4 24.02 28.70 1.71
N PHE A 5 23.63 29.87 2.24
CA PHE A 5 23.06 30.96 1.46
C PHE A 5 24.17 31.76 0.77
N HIS A 6 24.11 31.89 -0.56
CA HIS A 6 25.02 32.75 -1.32
C HIS A 6 24.33 34.07 -1.69
N ASN A 7 25.01 35.18 -1.43
CA ASN A 7 24.55 36.52 -1.77
C ASN A 7 25.02 36.93 -3.17
N ASP A 8 24.10 37.35 -4.04
CA ASP A 8 24.40 38.07 -5.29
C ASP A 8 25.17 39.37 -4.96
N ARG A 9 25.93 39.92 -5.92
CA ARG A 9 26.56 41.25 -5.84
C ARG A 9 25.58 42.39 -5.53
N ARG A 10 24.27 42.14 -5.57
CA ARG A 10 23.18 43.05 -5.14
C ARG A 10 22.59 42.71 -3.77
N GLY A 11 23.24 41.85 -2.97
CA GLY A 11 22.85 41.53 -1.60
C GLY A 11 21.61 40.64 -1.45
N ARG A 12 21.14 39.99 -2.53
CA ARG A 12 20.01 39.06 -2.49
C ARG A 12 20.50 37.65 -2.23
N THR A 13 19.94 37.00 -1.20
CA THR A 13 20.16 35.58 -0.91
C THR A 13 19.48 34.76 -2.00
N THR A 14 20.27 34.02 -2.78
CA THR A 14 19.73 33.16 -3.84
C THR A 14 19.83 31.72 -3.34
N LEU A 15 18.69 31.02 -3.24
CA LEU A 15 18.69 29.58 -2.98
C LEU A 15 19.41 28.91 -4.15
N ASP A 16 20.45 28.13 -3.85
CA ASP A 16 21.17 27.38 -4.87
C ASP A 16 20.24 26.30 -5.43
N LEU A 17 19.58 26.66 -6.53
CA LEU A 17 18.66 25.80 -7.26
C LEU A 17 19.35 24.50 -7.69
N HIS A 18 20.66 24.52 -7.92
CA HIS A 18 21.39 23.34 -8.35
C HIS A 18 21.47 22.30 -7.23
N LEU A 19 21.78 22.75 -6.01
CA LEU A 19 21.85 21.89 -4.83
C LEU A 19 20.47 21.36 -4.45
N PHE A 20 19.44 22.20 -4.47
CA PHE A 20 18.06 21.76 -4.20
C PHE A 20 17.58 20.75 -5.24
N ASN A 21 17.86 20.99 -6.52
CA ASN A 21 17.53 20.05 -7.59
C ASN A 21 18.39 18.77 -7.54
N GLN A 22 19.56 18.81 -6.91
CA GLN A 22 20.39 17.63 -6.67
C GLN A 22 19.86 16.80 -5.49
N GLU A 23 19.46 17.44 -4.38
CA GLU A 23 18.78 16.76 -3.27
C GLU A 23 17.45 16.16 -3.71
N ARG A 24 16.65 16.89 -4.50
CA ARG A 24 15.42 16.36 -5.10
C ARG A 24 15.69 15.13 -5.97
N ARG A 25 16.74 15.14 -6.78
CA ARG A 25 17.14 13.99 -7.60
C ARG A 25 17.57 12.79 -6.74
N HIS A 26 18.27 13.03 -5.63
CA HIS A 26 18.61 11.95 -4.69
C HIS A 26 17.37 11.38 -3.99
N ILE A 27 16.41 12.22 -3.60
CA ILE A 27 15.14 11.79 -2.97
C ILE A 27 14.27 11.04 -3.99
N GLU A 28 14.11 11.55 -5.21
CA GLU A 28 13.36 10.90 -6.30
C GLU A 28 14.00 9.57 -6.70
N ALA A 29 15.33 9.47 -6.77
CA ALA A 29 16.04 8.21 -7.00
C ALA A 29 15.84 7.20 -5.85
N SER A 30 15.67 7.68 -4.61
CA SER A 30 15.39 6.84 -3.45
C SER A 30 13.93 6.36 -3.35
N CYS A 31 12.97 7.16 -3.85
CA CYS A 31 11.56 6.74 -3.94
C CYS A 31 11.29 5.80 -5.13
N THR A 32 11.92 6.05 -6.28
CA THR A 32 11.62 5.30 -7.53
C THR A 32 12.20 3.89 -7.57
N THR A 33 13.14 3.54 -6.68
CA THR A 33 13.68 2.17 -6.61
C THR A 33 12.81 1.19 -5.82
N ASN A 34 11.86 1.67 -5.02
CA ASN A 34 10.92 0.81 -4.28
C ASN A 34 9.53 0.71 -4.93
N GLU A 35 9.14 1.65 -5.79
CA GLU A 35 7.82 1.63 -6.43
C GLU A 35 7.76 0.78 -7.70
N VAL A 36 8.86 0.67 -8.47
CA VAL A 36 8.86 -0.14 -9.71
C VAL A 36 9.00 -1.65 -9.40
N ASN A 37 9.65 -2.02 -8.30
CA ASN A 37 9.83 -3.41 -7.86
C ASN A 37 8.56 -4.04 -7.26
N GLU A 38 7.82 -3.33 -6.40
CA GLU A 38 6.56 -3.85 -5.85
C GLU A 38 5.51 -4.07 -6.95
N ASN A 39 5.49 -3.19 -7.96
CA ASN A 39 4.56 -3.28 -9.09
C ASN A 39 4.92 -4.41 -10.07
N GLU A 40 6.21 -4.66 -10.36
CA GLU A 40 6.64 -5.81 -11.18
C GLU A 40 6.52 -7.16 -10.43
N LYS A 41 6.73 -7.17 -9.11
CA LYS A 41 6.53 -8.37 -8.29
C LYS A 41 5.05 -8.75 -8.20
N MET A 42 4.16 -7.75 -8.22
CA MET A 42 2.70 -7.92 -8.21
C MET A 42 2.15 -8.44 -9.55
N GLU A 43 2.70 -8.00 -10.68
CA GLU A 43 2.22 -8.34 -12.03
C GLU A 43 2.54 -9.80 -12.43
N ARG A 44 3.62 -10.37 -11.91
CA ARG A 44 3.98 -11.79 -12.12
C ARG A 44 3.17 -12.77 -11.25
N THR A 45 2.29 -12.28 -10.38
CA THR A 45 1.53 -13.15 -9.49
C THR A 45 0.31 -13.71 -10.20
N LYS A 46 0.18 -15.05 -10.21
CA LYS A 46 -0.97 -15.76 -10.79
C LYS A 46 -2.28 -15.08 -10.41
N ARG A 47 -3.06 -14.69 -11.43
CA ARG A 47 -4.41 -14.14 -11.29
C ARG A 47 -5.26 -15.10 -10.46
N LEU A 48 -5.88 -14.59 -9.40
CA LEU A 48 -6.74 -15.38 -8.51
C LEU A 48 -8.18 -15.37 -9.00
N LYS A 49 -8.89 -16.47 -8.77
CA LYS A 49 -10.34 -16.53 -8.95
C LYS A 49 -11.01 -15.97 -7.70
N VAL A 50 -12.23 -15.45 -7.85
CA VAL A 50 -13.02 -14.98 -6.71
C VAL A 50 -13.28 -16.11 -5.69
N THR A 51 -13.29 -17.37 -6.13
CA THR A 51 -13.38 -18.55 -5.25
C THR A 51 -12.25 -18.61 -4.23
N ASP A 52 -11.05 -18.20 -4.61
CA ASP A 52 -9.84 -18.30 -3.79
C ASP A 52 -9.87 -17.30 -2.62
N LEU A 53 -10.68 -16.23 -2.74
CA LEU A 53 -10.87 -15.24 -1.68
C LEU A 53 -11.64 -15.82 -0.48
N PHE A 54 -12.51 -16.81 -0.71
CA PHE A 54 -13.29 -17.46 0.35
C PHE A 54 -12.44 -18.37 1.24
N ASP A 55 -11.26 -18.78 0.76
CA ASP A 55 -10.33 -19.62 1.51
C ASP A 55 -9.44 -18.79 2.45
N ILE A 56 -9.43 -17.46 2.29
CA ILE A 56 -8.71 -16.56 3.19
C ILE A 56 -9.51 -16.40 4.48
N ARG A 57 -9.06 -17.08 5.54
CA ARG A 57 -9.67 -17.03 6.86
C ARG A 57 -8.70 -16.46 7.88
N GLN A 58 -9.23 -15.70 8.84
CA GLN A 58 -8.48 -15.19 9.97
C GLN A 58 -8.09 -16.37 10.88
N ALA A 59 -6.80 -16.59 11.06
CA ALA A 59 -6.28 -17.70 11.84
C ALA A 59 -6.45 -17.46 13.36
N LYS A 60 -6.38 -18.54 14.15
CA LYS A 60 -6.38 -18.43 15.62
C LYS A 60 -5.11 -17.67 16.06
N GLY A 61 -5.30 -16.55 16.77
CA GLY A 61 -4.20 -15.71 17.25
C GLY A 61 -3.76 -14.62 16.26
N GLU A 62 -4.34 -14.60 15.06
CA GLU A 62 -4.08 -13.54 14.09
C GLU A 62 -4.86 -12.26 14.43
N ASN A 63 -4.16 -11.13 14.48
CA ASN A 63 -4.81 -9.83 14.63
C ASN A 63 -5.48 -9.36 13.33
N LEU A 64 -6.50 -8.52 13.45
CA LEU A 64 -7.30 -8.05 12.33
C LEU A 64 -6.47 -7.35 11.24
N LYS A 65 -5.44 -6.58 11.62
CA LYS A 65 -4.56 -5.87 10.67
C LYS A 65 -3.82 -6.84 9.76
N SER A 66 -3.26 -7.91 10.31
CA SER A 66 -2.55 -8.94 9.54
C SER A 66 -3.48 -9.65 8.56
N TYR A 67 -4.71 -9.94 8.99
CA TYR A 67 -5.73 -10.55 8.14
C TYR A 67 -6.10 -9.62 6.98
N LEU A 68 -6.36 -8.34 7.26
CA LEU A 68 -6.69 -7.34 6.25
C LEU A 68 -5.58 -7.17 5.22
N THR A 69 -4.31 -7.17 5.64
CA THR A 69 -3.19 -7.11 4.70
C THR A 69 -3.23 -8.29 3.72
N ARG A 70 -3.46 -9.52 4.19
CA ARG A 70 -3.55 -10.69 3.29
C ARG A 70 -4.77 -10.63 2.39
N PHE A 71 -5.93 -10.28 2.96
CA PHE A 71 -7.17 -10.18 2.22
C PHE A 71 -7.08 -9.14 1.10
N ASN A 72 -6.58 -7.94 1.40
CA ASN A 72 -6.39 -6.86 0.42
C ASN A 72 -5.37 -7.24 -0.67
N ASN A 73 -4.29 -7.94 -0.31
CA ASN A 73 -3.33 -8.41 -1.30
C ASN A 73 -3.95 -9.42 -2.27
N ALA A 74 -4.93 -10.20 -1.83
CA ALA A 74 -5.65 -11.13 -2.69
C ALA A 74 -6.68 -10.42 -3.58
N THR A 75 -7.39 -9.40 -3.07
CA THR A 75 -8.39 -8.66 -3.87
C THR A 75 -7.76 -7.90 -5.02
N ILE A 76 -6.56 -7.33 -4.84
CA ILE A 76 -5.81 -6.65 -5.92
C ILE A 76 -5.44 -7.64 -7.06
N ARG A 77 -5.41 -8.95 -6.79
CA ARG A 77 -5.05 -10.00 -7.77
C ARG A 77 -6.24 -10.62 -8.49
N ILE A 78 -7.45 -10.16 -8.21
CA ILE A 78 -8.69 -10.64 -8.85
C ILE A 78 -8.97 -9.79 -10.10
N ASN A 79 -9.16 -10.43 -11.25
CA ASN A 79 -9.39 -9.72 -12.52
C ASN A 79 -10.77 -9.06 -12.62
N ASP A 80 -11.77 -9.67 -11.98
CA ASP A 80 -13.17 -9.22 -12.04
C ASP A 80 -13.65 -8.89 -10.62
N PRO A 81 -13.39 -7.67 -10.13
CA PRO A 81 -13.68 -7.29 -8.76
C PRO A 81 -15.19 -7.09 -8.57
N ASP A 82 -15.85 -8.07 -7.96
CA ASP A 82 -17.21 -7.91 -7.45
C ASP A 82 -17.18 -7.54 -5.96
N GLN A 83 -17.47 -6.28 -5.66
CA GLN A 83 -17.51 -5.76 -4.30
C GLN A 83 -18.46 -6.56 -3.39
N LYS A 84 -19.60 -7.04 -3.91
CA LYS A 84 -20.56 -7.83 -3.14
C LYS A 84 -19.98 -9.19 -2.76
N LEU A 85 -19.20 -9.80 -3.66
CA LEU A 85 -18.46 -11.04 -3.35
C LEU A 85 -17.34 -10.80 -2.34
N PHE A 86 -16.65 -9.66 -2.42
CA PHE A 86 -15.60 -9.30 -1.46
C PHE A 86 -16.16 -9.13 -0.06
N VAL A 87 -17.29 -8.43 0.09
CA VAL A 87 -17.95 -8.28 1.39
C VAL A 87 -18.37 -9.64 1.96
N LYS A 88 -18.94 -10.53 1.13
CA LYS A 88 -19.31 -11.88 1.56
C LYS A 88 -18.10 -12.73 1.96
N ALA A 89 -17.03 -12.71 1.18
CA ALA A 89 -15.81 -13.44 1.47
C ALA A 89 -15.13 -12.89 2.74
N PHE A 90 -15.09 -11.57 2.89
CA PHE A 90 -14.56 -10.89 4.06
C PHE A 90 -15.31 -11.31 5.34
N GLN A 91 -16.65 -11.24 5.33
CA GLN A 91 -17.50 -11.65 6.44
C GLN A 91 -17.29 -13.14 6.79
N LYS A 92 -17.21 -14.02 5.78
CA LYS A 92 -16.97 -15.46 5.99
C LYS A 92 -15.56 -15.77 6.51
N GLY A 93 -14.58 -14.97 6.10
CA GLY A 93 -13.18 -15.14 6.46
C GLY A 93 -12.86 -14.64 7.88
N LEU A 94 -13.63 -13.69 8.42
CA LEU A 94 -13.45 -13.22 9.79
C LEU A 94 -13.70 -14.32 10.81
N ARG A 95 -12.88 -14.32 11.86
CA ARG A 95 -13.12 -15.19 13.01
C ARG A 95 -14.20 -14.56 13.89
N THR A 96 -15.05 -15.41 14.45
CA THR A 96 -16.09 -14.99 15.41
C THR A 96 -15.50 -14.22 16.58
N GLY A 97 -16.09 -13.08 16.89
CA GLY A 97 -15.74 -12.20 17.99
C GLY A 97 -16.39 -10.83 17.85
N GLN A 98 -16.10 -9.93 18.78
CA GLN A 98 -16.75 -8.61 18.89
C GLN A 98 -16.80 -7.83 17.55
N PHE A 99 -15.72 -7.89 16.77
CA PHE A 99 -15.67 -7.21 15.48
C PHE A 99 -16.55 -7.86 14.40
N SER A 100 -16.56 -9.20 14.31
CA SER A 100 -17.42 -9.89 13.33
C SER A 100 -18.89 -9.70 13.67
N ASP A 101 -19.24 -9.70 14.95
CA ASP A 101 -20.61 -9.63 15.43
C ASP A 101 -21.26 -8.29 15.06
N VAL A 102 -20.50 -7.19 15.12
CA VAL A 102 -20.93 -5.85 14.69
C VAL A 102 -21.10 -5.75 13.17
N LEU A 103 -20.35 -6.54 12.39
CA LEU A 103 -20.39 -6.51 10.93
C LEU A 103 -21.46 -7.40 10.31
N THR A 104 -22.07 -8.29 11.10
CA THR A 104 -23.24 -9.05 10.68
C THR A 104 -24.41 -8.09 10.47
N LEU A 105 -24.77 -7.83 9.21
CA LEU A 105 -26.00 -7.12 8.87
C LEU A 105 -27.17 -7.97 9.38
N ARG A 106 -27.87 -7.49 10.40
CA ARG A 106 -29.12 -8.10 10.87
C ARG A 106 -30.24 -7.90 9.86
#